data_AF-A0A174B574-F1
#
_entry.id   AF-A0A174B574-F1
#
_cell.length_a   1.000
_cell.length_b   1.000
_cell.length_c   1.000
_cell.angle_alpha   90.00
_cell.angle_beta   90.00
_cell.angle_gamma   90.00
#
_symmetry.space_group_name_H-M   'P 1'
#
loop_
_entity.id
_entity.type
_entity.pdbx_description
1 polymer ?
#
loop_
_entity_poly.entity_id
_entity_poly.type
_entity_poly.pdbx_seq_one_letter_code
_entity_poly.pdbx_strand_id
1 'polypeptide(L)'
;MDIKKTVAKILSQEYSVVVLRGINPSKAGFSDYKTSVNIKALMENPFQYFVDIMSKNRRIFLYEEYRLLRTFILAQYRDISIIKNNIFMNMEPIYTPLADSIRRALRLHFSSEEEDDNKASLRAAINLLRIYDGYVEQDNSYWGVYTEDLDIDSRETFFDIYDDYKKIVSKGFCYQHSDNPFHLLTEIDYIRLVQLCETKREIPIIRIADYTEDIEKLKMHLHILELAIGKNLILAEEQETSPHFFHRDDYTNILNEYWGHKSFRGELSS
;
A
#
# COMPACT_ATOMS: atom_id res chain seq x y z
N MET A 1 3.69 -18.05 -3.65
CA MET A 1 2.54 -18.70 -4.32
C MET A 1 2.60 -18.44 -5.83
N ASP A 2 2.28 -19.43 -6.68
CA ASP A 2 2.16 -19.23 -8.13
C ASP A 2 0.76 -18.70 -8.47
N ILE A 3 0.64 -17.38 -8.64
CA ILE A 3 -0.65 -16.68 -8.82
C ILE A 3 -1.43 -17.27 -10.00
N LYS A 4 -0.77 -17.58 -11.12
CA LYS A 4 -1.43 -18.09 -12.32
C LYS A 4 -2.06 -19.46 -12.08
N LYS A 5 -1.39 -20.35 -11.36
CA LYS A 5 -1.94 -21.66 -10.98
C LYS A 5 -3.10 -21.52 -9.99
N THR A 6 -2.98 -20.64 -9.00
CA THR A 6 -4.06 -20.39 -8.03
C THR A 6 -5.32 -19.89 -8.74
N VAL A 7 -5.17 -18.91 -9.63
CA VAL A 7 -6.27 -18.37 -10.46
C VAL A 7 -6.91 -19.48 -11.29
N ALA A 8 -6.11 -20.30 -11.99
CA ALA A 8 -6.63 -21.39 -12.81
C ALA A 8 -7.43 -22.42 -12.00
N LYS A 9 -6.97 -22.74 -10.78
CA LYS A 9 -7.67 -23.64 -9.86
C LYS A 9 -9.02 -23.06 -9.39
N ILE A 10 -9.08 -21.77 -9.08
CA ILE A 10 -10.35 -21.13 -8.67
C ILE A 10 -11.33 -21.12 -9.85
N LEU A 11 -10.85 -20.73 -11.04
CA LEU A 11 -11.69 -20.59 -12.23
C LEU A 11 -12.13 -21.92 -12.87
N SER A 12 -11.63 -23.07 -12.38
CA SER A 12 -12.17 -24.38 -12.76
C SER A 12 -13.53 -24.67 -12.11
N GLN A 13 -13.89 -23.91 -11.08
CA GLN A 13 -15.22 -23.96 -10.48
C GLN A 13 -16.20 -23.12 -11.32
N GLU A 14 -17.43 -23.59 -11.46
CA GLU A 14 -18.49 -22.81 -12.08
C GLU A 14 -18.92 -21.68 -11.16
N TYR A 15 -19.37 -20.57 -11.73
CA TYR A 15 -19.82 -19.38 -10.98
C TYR A 15 -18.79 -18.81 -10.00
N SER A 16 -17.50 -19.05 -10.26
CA SER A 16 -16.39 -18.41 -9.54
C SER A 16 -15.78 -17.25 -10.32
N VAL A 17 -15.29 -16.26 -9.57
CA VAL A 17 -14.47 -15.15 -10.08
C VAL A 17 -13.25 -14.92 -9.22
N VAL A 18 -12.22 -14.35 -9.83
CA VAL A 18 -11.01 -13.92 -9.15
C VAL A 18 -10.86 -12.41 -9.25
N VAL A 19 -10.59 -11.77 -8.13
CA VAL A 19 -10.26 -10.35 -8.03
C VAL A 19 -8.79 -10.21 -7.65
N LEU A 20 -8.06 -9.40 -8.40
CA LEU A 20 -6.65 -9.13 -8.17
C LEU A 20 -6.50 -7.79 -7.43
N ARG A 21 -6.01 -7.83 -6.18
CA ARG A 21 -5.79 -6.66 -5.32
C ARG A 21 -4.29 -6.43 -5.09
N GLY A 22 -3.78 -5.29 -5.55
CA GLY A 22 -2.35 -4.96 -5.48
C GLY A 22 -1.44 -5.82 -6.38
N ILE A 23 -1.99 -6.52 -7.37
CA ILE A 23 -1.25 -7.44 -8.25
C ILE A 23 -1.18 -6.87 -9.67
N ASN A 24 0.04 -6.77 -10.21
CA ASN A 24 0.23 -6.38 -11.61
C ASN A 24 -0.25 -7.52 -12.52
N PRO A 25 -1.33 -7.35 -13.31
CA PRO A 25 -1.87 -8.43 -14.12
C PRO A 25 -0.87 -8.94 -15.15
N SER A 26 -0.07 -8.05 -15.75
CA SER A 26 0.94 -8.43 -16.74
C SER A 26 2.05 -9.29 -16.12
N LYS A 27 2.56 -8.91 -14.94
CA LYS A 27 3.57 -9.72 -14.21
C LYS A 27 2.99 -11.06 -13.74
N ALA A 28 1.69 -11.11 -13.41
CA ALA A 28 1.00 -12.34 -13.01
C ALA A 28 0.65 -13.28 -14.18
N GLY A 29 1.01 -12.95 -15.42
CA GLY A 29 0.77 -13.77 -16.60
C GLY A 29 -0.58 -13.55 -17.27
N PHE A 30 -1.21 -12.40 -16.99
CA PHE A 30 -2.46 -11.91 -17.60
C PHE A 30 -2.19 -10.63 -18.39
N SER A 31 -1.28 -10.68 -19.36
CA SER A 31 -0.84 -9.54 -20.18
C SER A 31 -2.00 -8.85 -20.90
N ASP A 32 -2.95 -9.64 -21.40
CA ASP A 32 -4.08 -9.18 -22.22
C ASP A 32 -5.14 -8.47 -21.38
N TYR A 33 -4.96 -8.43 -20.06
CA TYR A 33 -5.93 -7.90 -19.12
C TYR A 33 -5.91 -6.37 -19.06
N LYS A 34 -4.74 -5.72 -19.26
CA LYS A 34 -4.62 -4.24 -19.24
C LYS A 34 -5.41 -3.56 -20.36
N THR A 35 -5.59 -4.21 -21.50
CA THR A 35 -6.39 -3.71 -22.63
C THR A 35 -7.88 -4.03 -22.49
N SER A 36 -8.26 -4.86 -21.51
CA SER A 36 -9.65 -5.28 -21.31
C SER A 36 -10.46 -4.35 -20.40
N VAL A 37 -9.79 -3.55 -19.56
CA VAL A 37 -10.44 -2.67 -18.58
C VAL A 37 -10.64 -1.29 -19.19
N ASN A 38 -11.89 -0.85 -19.28
CA ASN A 38 -12.24 0.51 -19.71
C ASN A 38 -12.96 1.23 -18.56
N ILE A 39 -12.18 1.90 -17.71
CA ILE A 39 -12.71 2.58 -16.52
C ILE A 39 -13.70 3.68 -16.89
N LYS A 40 -13.53 4.33 -18.05
CA LYS A 40 -14.44 5.37 -18.52
C LYS A 40 -15.82 4.79 -18.82
N ALA A 41 -15.87 3.69 -19.60
CA ALA A 41 -17.13 3.00 -19.89
C ALA A 41 -17.79 2.46 -18.62
N LEU A 42 -17.00 1.91 -17.69
CA LEU A 42 -17.47 1.45 -16.39
C LEU A 42 -18.14 2.57 -15.59
N MET A 43 -17.53 3.76 -15.54
CA MET A 43 -18.11 4.90 -14.81
C MET A 43 -19.31 5.53 -15.51
N GLU A 44 -19.36 5.51 -16.85
CA GLU A 44 -20.47 6.04 -17.63
C GLU A 44 -21.73 5.17 -17.54
N ASN A 45 -21.57 3.84 -17.67
CA ASN A 45 -22.67 2.89 -17.57
C ASN A 45 -22.19 1.53 -17.00
N PRO A 46 -22.17 1.37 -15.66
CA PRO A 46 -21.71 0.14 -15.02
C PRO A 46 -22.47 -1.11 -15.46
N PHE A 47 -23.78 -0.99 -15.72
CA PHE A 47 -24.61 -2.11 -16.16
C PHE A 47 -24.23 -2.59 -17.56
N GLN A 48 -24.13 -1.69 -18.53
CA GLN A 48 -23.73 -2.05 -19.90
C GLN A 48 -22.32 -2.63 -19.90
N TYR A 49 -21.40 -2.01 -19.16
CA TYR A 49 -20.04 -2.50 -19.02
C TYR A 49 -19.99 -3.93 -18.46
N PHE A 50 -20.81 -4.22 -17.44
CA PHE A 50 -20.95 -5.57 -16.88
C PHE A 50 -21.47 -6.57 -17.93
N VAL A 51 -22.54 -6.24 -18.66
CA VAL A 51 -23.08 -7.11 -19.72
C VAL A 51 -22.03 -7.41 -20.79
N ASP A 52 -21.26 -6.40 -21.21
CA ASP A 52 -20.21 -6.56 -22.22
C ASP A 52 -19.09 -7.49 -21.74
N ILE A 53 -18.71 -7.41 -20.47
CA ILE A 53 -17.72 -8.30 -19.85
C ILE A 53 -18.22 -9.74 -19.77
N MET A 54 -19.48 -9.91 -19.35
CA MET A 54 -20.11 -11.22 -19.24
C MET A 54 -20.20 -11.91 -20.60
N SER A 55 -20.49 -11.17 -21.67
CA SER A 55 -20.51 -11.71 -23.04
C SER A 55 -19.16 -12.28 -23.50
N LYS A 56 -18.07 -11.81 -22.89
CA LYS A 56 -16.69 -12.26 -23.15
C LYS A 56 -16.24 -13.37 -22.19
N ASN A 57 -17.12 -13.85 -21.30
CA ASN A 57 -16.83 -14.84 -20.26
C ASN A 57 -15.59 -14.49 -19.40
N ARG A 58 -15.36 -13.19 -19.16
CA ARG A 58 -14.23 -12.75 -18.35
C ARG A 58 -14.56 -12.89 -16.87
N ARG A 59 -13.74 -13.66 -16.14
CA ARG A 59 -13.95 -14.01 -14.72
C ARG A 59 -12.81 -13.59 -13.80
N ILE A 60 -11.85 -12.85 -14.33
CA ILE A 60 -10.82 -12.14 -13.56
C ILE A 60 -11.28 -10.68 -13.50
N PHE A 61 -10.93 -9.93 -12.46
CA PHE A 61 -11.22 -8.50 -12.28
C PHE A 61 -10.06 -7.80 -11.54
N LEU A 62 -9.80 -6.54 -11.87
CA LEU A 62 -8.97 -5.70 -10.99
C LEU A 62 -9.80 -5.24 -9.79
N TYR A 63 -9.14 -4.92 -8.67
CA TYR A 63 -9.87 -4.58 -7.45
C TYR A 63 -10.75 -3.34 -7.59
N GLU A 64 -10.29 -2.27 -8.25
CA GLU A 64 -11.13 -1.09 -8.50
C GLU A 64 -12.35 -1.41 -9.35
N GLU A 65 -12.14 -2.19 -10.41
CA GLU A 65 -13.19 -2.63 -11.31
C GLU A 65 -14.25 -3.46 -10.58
N TYR A 66 -13.81 -4.38 -9.72
CA TYR A 66 -14.68 -5.18 -8.88
C TYR A 66 -15.44 -4.31 -7.87
N ARG A 67 -14.77 -3.35 -7.19
CA ARG A 67 -15.42 -2.43 -6.23
C ARG A 67 -16.60 -1.70 -6.88
N LEU A 68 -16.41 -1.23 -8.11
CA LEU A 68 -17.44 -0.51 -8.88
C LEU A 68 -18.55 -1.41 -9.42
N LEU A 69 -18.27 -2.69 -9.64
CA LEU A 69 -19.22 -3.70 -10.14
C LEU A 69 -19.78 -4.62 -9.05
N ARG A 70 -19.44 -4.38 -7.78
CA ARG A 70 -19.60 -5.34 -6.69
C ARG A 70 -21.02 -5.92 -6.62
N THR A 71 -22.04 -5.07 -6.73
CA THR A 71 -23.45 -5.49 -6.73
C THR A 71 -23.78 -6.47 -7.85
N PHE A 72 -23.29 -6.24 -9.08
CA PHE A 72 -23.54 -7.12 -10.22
C PHE A 72 -22.77 -8.44 -10.10
N ILE A 73 -21.51 -8.37 -9.66
CA ILE A 73 -20.66 -9.55 -9.48
C ILE A 73 -21.25 -10.46 -8.39
N LEU A 74 -21.67 -9.89 -7.26
CA LEU A 74 -22.35 -10.63 -6.20
C LEU A 74 -23.64 -11.29 -6.71
N ALA A 75 -24.43 -10.60 -7.53
CA ALA A 75 -25.66 -11.17 -8.06
C ALA A 75 -25.43 -12.37 -9.00
N GLN A 76 -24.31 -12.39 -9.72
CA GLN A 76 -24.03 -13.38 -10.76
C GLN A 76 -23.17 -14.57 -10.28
N TYR A 77 -22.30 -14.36 -9.30
CA TYR A 77 -21.28 -15.32 -8.88
C TYR A 77 -21.49 -15.76 -7.44
N ARG A 78 -21.19 -17.05 -7.18
CA ARG A 78 -21.31 -17.66 -5.85
C ARG A 78 -20.02 -17.57 -5.06
N ASP A 79 -18.88 -17.66 -5.76
CA ASP A 79 -17.57 -17.71 -5.14
C ASP A 79 -16.69 -16.57 -5.69
N ILE A 80 -16.37 -15.60 -4.84
CA ILE A 80 -15.56 -14.43 -5.18
C ILE A 80 -14.25 -14.52 -4.40
N SER A 81 -13.17 -14.88 -5.09
CA SER A 81 -11.84 -14.98 -4.49
C SER A 81 -11.04 -13.71 -4.72
N ILE A 82 -10.74 -12.97 -3.65
CA ILE A 82 -9.94 -11.75 -3.70
C ILE A 82 -8.51 -12.11 -3.31
N ILE A 83 -7.61 -12.17 -4.30
CA ILE A 83 -6.19 -12.44 -4.06
C ILE A 83 -5.50 -11.12 -3.77
N LYS A 84 -5.02 -10.96 -2.54
CA LYS A 84 -4.37 -9.76 -2.02
C LYS A 84 -2.85 -9.91 -2.04
N ASN A 85 -2.18 -8.96 -2.68
CA ASN A 85 -0.74 -8.80 -2.53
C ASN A 85 -0.41 -8.13 -1.20
N ASN A 86 -0.25 -8.95 -0.16
CA ASN A 86 -0.01 -8.50 1.22
C ASN A 86 1.42 -8.00 1.48
N ILE A 87 2.25 -7.78 0.46
CA ILE A 87 3.50 -7.02 0.62
C ILE A 87 3.22 -5.54 0.89
N PHE A 88 2.09 -5.02 0.42
CA PHE A 88 1.71 -3.63 0.61
C PHE A 88 0.92 -3.46 1.91
N MET A 89 1.17 -2.35 2.61
CA MET A 89 0.54 -2.03 3.88
C MET A 89 -0.87 -1.44 3.68
N ASN A 90 -1.01 -0.11 3.69
CA ASN A 90 -2.27 0.58 3.38
C ASN A 90 -2.32 1.01 1.91
N MET A 91 -1.19 1.46 1.41
CA MET A 91 -1.03 2.07 0.10
C MET A 91 -0.62 1.00 -0.91
N GLU A 92 -1.54 0.74 -1.85
CA GLU A 92 -1.42 -0.33 -2.82
C GLU A 92 -1.28 0.25 -4.25
N PRO A 93 -0.58 -0.46 -5.15
CA PRO A 93 -0.43 0.00 -6.53
C PRO A 93 -1.75 -0.12 -7.30
N ILE A 94 -2.08 0.93 -8.04
CA ILE A 94 -3.25 1.02 -8.90
C ILE A 94 -2.83 0.61 -10.32
N TYR A 95 -3.30 -0.56 -10.76
CA TYR A 95 -3.02 -1.07 -12.11
C TYR A 95 -4.14 -0.78 -13.11
N THR A 96 -5.27 -0.28 -12.64
CA THR A 96 -6.40 0.12 -13.49
C THR A 96 -5.97 1.29 -14.38
N PRO A 97 -6.21 1.24 -15.71
CA PRO A 97 -5.84 2.32 -16.61
C PRO A 97 -6.72 3.54 -16.36
N LEU A 98 -6.16 4.58 -15.74
CA LEU A 98 -6.86 5.83 -15.44
C LEU A 98 -6.59 6.88 -16.52
N ALA A 99 -7.65 7.53 -17.01
CA ALA A 99 -7.53 8.69 -17.89
C ALA A 99 -6.91 9.89 -17.16
N ASP A 100 -6.19 10.76 -17.87
CA ASP A 100 -5.49 11.91 -17.29
C ASP A 100 -6.40 12.85 -16.49
N SER A 101 -7.65 13.03 -16.94
CA SER A 101 -8.65 13.83 -16.22
C SER A 101 -9.01 13.23 -14.86
N ILE A 102 -9.10 11.90 -14.77
CA ILE A 102 -9.38 11.18 -13.53
C ILE A 102 -8.19 11.29 -12.59
N ARG A 103 -6.97 11.06 -13.09
CA ARG A 103 -5.74 11.16 -12.28
C ARG A 103 -5.58 12.56 -11.68
N ARG A 104 -5.82 13.60 -12.48
CA ARG A 104 -5.82 14.99 -12.01
C ARG A 104 -6.88 15.22 -10.93
N ALA A 105 -8.08 14.68 -11.11
CA ALA A 105 -9.15 14.82 -10.12
C ALA A 105 -8.81 14.13 -8.79
N LEU A 106 -8.24 12.91 -8.84
CA LEU A 106 -7.78 12.19 -7.65
C LEU A 106 -6.67 12.97 -6.95
N ARG A 107 -5.64 13.40 -7.69
CA ARG A 107 -4.52 14.16 -7.13
C ARG A 107 -4.98 15.45 -6.45
N LEU A 108 -5.84 16.23 -7.11
CA LEU A 108 -6.39 17.47 -6.55
C LEU A 108 -7.21 17.20 -5.27
N HIS A 109 -8.00 16.12 -5.25
CA HIS A 109 -8.84 15.81 -4.10
C HIS A 109 -8.03 15.43 -2.85
N PHE A 110 -6.95 14.66 -3.04
CA PHE A 110 -6.13 14.17 -1.94
C PHE A 110 -4.89 15.03 -1.64
N SER A 111 -4.62 16.06 -2.46
CA SER A 111 -3.61 17.07 -2.14
C SER A 111 -4.15 18.08 -1.13
N SER A 112 -3.31 18.50 -0.18
CA SER A 112 -3.61 19.61 0.73
C SER A 112 -3.56 21.00 0.06
N GLU A 113 -3.41 21.04 -1.26
CA GLU A 113 -3.40 22.27 -2.06
C GLU A 113 -4.85 22.68 -2.33
N GLU A 114 -5.30 23.75 -1.67
CA GLU A 114 -6.56 24.42 -2.00
C GLU A 114 -6.42 25.12 -3.36
N GLU A 115 -6.72 24.41 -4.45
CA GLU A 115 -6.91 25.03 -5.77
C GLU A 115 -8.33 24.87 -6.31
N ASP A 116 -8.75 25.93 -6.99
CA ASP A 116 -10.07 26.30 -7.45
C ASP A 116 -10.84 25.18 -8.18
N ASP A 117 -11.76 24.57 -7.43
CA ASP A 117 -13.12 24.18 -7.81
C ASP A 117 -13.37 23.71 -9.26
N ASN A 118 -12.54 22.79 -9.76
CA ASN A 118 -12.73 22.19 -11.08
C ASN A 118 -13.80 21.06 -11.01
N LYS A 119 -15.04 21.43 -10.68
CA LYS A 119 -16.20 20.56 -10.40
C LYS A 119 -16.46 19.48 -11.47
N ALA A 120 -16.16 19.78 -12.74
CA ALA A 120 -16.31 18.81 -13.84
C ALA A 120 -15.37 17.61 -13.70
N SER A 121 -14.14 17.83 -13.22
CA SER A 121 -13.14 16.77 -13.05
C SER A 121 -13.48 15.89 -11.84
N LEU A 122 -13.95 16.48 -10.74
CA LEU A 122 -14.42 15.76 -9.56
C LEU A 122 -15.64 14.88 -9.87
N ARG A 123 -16.60 15.40 -10.66
CA ARG A 123 -17.78 14.61 -11.06
C ARG A 123 -17.40 13.38 -11.88
N ALA A 124 -16.38 13.48 -12.74
CA ALA A 124 -15.90 12.36 -13.55
C ALA A 124 -15.19 11.27 -12.73
N ALA A 125 -14.62 11.62 -11.57
CA ALA A 125 -13.91 10.69 -10.69
C ALA A 125 -14.74 10.26 -9.47
N ILE A 126 -15.97 10.75 -9.30
CA ILE A 126 -16.75 10.61 -8.04
C ILE A 126 -16.87 9.16 -7.56
N ASN A 127 -17.05 8.21 -8.47
CA ASN A 127 -17.15 6.79 -8.12
C ASN A 127 -15.82 6.22 -7.63
N LEU A 128 -14.70 6.71 -8.16
CA LEU A 128 -13.37 6.32 -7.69
C LEU A 128 -12.96 7.04 -6.40
N LEU A 129 -13.41 8.29 -6.20
CA LEU A 129 -13.20 8.99 -4.93
C LEU A 129 -13.84 8.23 -3.76
N ARG A 130 -15.00 7.61 -3.99
CA ARG A 130 -15.67 6.76 -2.98
C ARG A 130 -14.92 5.46 -2.68
N ILE A 131 -13.90 5.09 -3.46
CA ILE A 131 -13.13 3.87 -3.19
C ILE A 131 -11.79 4.08 -2.52
N TYR A 132 -11.35 5.33 -2.39
CA TYR A 132 -10.05 5.67 -1.81
C TYR A 132 -10.19 6.62 -0.62
N ASP A 133 -9.35 6.42 0.39
CA ASP A 133 -9.07 7.37 1.48
C ASP A 133 -7.77 8.16 1.22
N GLY A 134 -7.00 7.76 0.21
CA GLY A 134 -5.76 8.43 -0.17
C GLY A 134 -5.30 8.07 -1.58
N TYR A 135 -4.57 8.97 -2.22
CA TYR A 135 -4.00 8.78 -3.56
C TYR A 135 -2.65 9.50 -3.68
N VAL A 136 -1.65 8.80 -4.23
CA VAL A 136 -0.31 9.34 -4.45
C VAL A 136 0.19 8.95 -5.84
N GLU A 137 0.78 9.90 -6.55
CA GLU A 137 1.53 9.66 -7.79
C GLU A 137 3.03 9.76 -7.50
N GLN A 138 3.80 8.71 -7.82
CA GLN A 138 5.25 8.70 -7.63
C GLN A 138 5.93 7.84 -8.70
N ASP A 139 7.00 8.36 -9.33
CA ASP A 139 7.85 7.63 -10.28
C ASP A 139 7.05 6.92 -11.40
N ASN A 140 6.09 7.64 -12.01
CA ASN A 140 5.14 7.12 -13.01
C ASN A 140 4.27 5.94 -12.54
N SER A 141 4.18 5.73 -11.23
CA SER A 141 3.32 4.74 -10.58
C SER A 141 2.22 5.44 -9.79
N TYR A 142 1.07 4.79 -9.70
CA TYR A 142 -0.11 5.32 -9.03
C TYR A 142 -0.41 4.44 -7.82
N TRP A 143 -0.70 5.06 -6.70
CA TRP A 143 -0.88 4.39 -5.43
C TRP A 143 -2.15 4.89 -4.77
N GLY A 144 -2.91 3.98 -4.15
CA GLY A 144 -4.16 4.29 -3.50
C GLY A 144 -4.27 3.61 -2.14
N VAL A 145 -4.87 4.32 -1.19
CA VAL A 145 -5.32 3.76 0.10
C VAL A 145 -6.81 3.49 -0.05
N TYR A 146 -7.23 2.23 0.05
CA TYR A 146 -8.64 1.87 -0.11
C TYR A 146 -9.44 2.15 1.14
N THR A 147 -10.70 2.58 0.97
CA THR A 147 -11.62 2.68 2.11
C THR A 147 -11.81 1.32 2.79
N GLU A 148 -11.78 1.29 4.12
CA GLU A 148 -11.93 0.07 4.93
C GLU A 148 -13.39 -0.42 5.04
N ASP A 149 -14.36 0.48 4.82
CA ASP A 149 -15.81 0.26 5.03
C ASP A 149 -16.49 -0.61 3.95
N LEU A 150 -16.04 -1.85 3.78
CA LEU A 150 -16.77 -2.84 2.99
C LEU A 150 -17.27 -3.95 3.91
N ASP A 151 -18.59 -3.99 4.11
CA ASP A 151 -19.28 -5.14 4.68
C ASP A 151 -18.98 -6.36 3.81
N ILE A 152 -18.08 -7.23 4.29
CA ILE A 152 -17.65 -8.43 3.57
C ILE A 152 -18.86 -9.36 3.40
N ASP A 153 -19.18 -9.67 2.16
CA ASP A 153 -20.24 -10.62 1.86
C ASP A 153 -19.74 -12.05 2.07
N SER A 154 -20.63 -12.95 2.52
CA SER A 154 -20.31 -14.38 2.68
C SER A 154 -19.73 -15.08 1.43
N ARG A 155 -19.97 -14.53 0.23
CA ARG A 155 -19.42 -15.02 -1.05
C ARG A 155 -17.97 -14.59 -1.29
N GLU A 156 -17.47 -13.64 -0.51
CA GLU A 156 -16.15 -13.03 -0.68
C GLU A 156 -15.14 -13.70 0.25
N THR A 157 -14.07 -14.22 -0.32
CA THR A 157 -12.97 -14.82 0.42
C THR A 157 -11.65 -14.15 0.04
N PHE A 158 -10.91 -13.68 1.04
CA PHE A 158 -9.61 -13.03 0.86
C PHE A 158 -8.47 -14.05 1.00
N PHE A 159 -7.51 -13.97 0.09
CA PHE A 159 -6.31 -14.82 0.08
C PHE A 159 -5.06 -13.96 -0.01
N ASP A 160 -4.22 -14.02 1.01
CA ASP A 160 -2.90 -13.39 1.00
C ASP A 160 -1.91 -14.23 0.19
N ILE A 161 -1.13 -13.58 -0.68
CA ILE A 161 -0.10 -14.26 -1.50
C ILE A 161 0.98 -14.90 -0.62
N TYR A 162 1.30 -14.23 0.49
CA TYR A 162 2.41 -14.57 1.38
C TYR A 162 1.88 -14.85 2.80
N ASP A 163 1.05 -15.88 2.97
CA ASP A 163 0.44 -16.25 4.26
C ASP A 163 1.42 -16.98 5.22
N ASP A 164 2.52 -17.53 4.70
CA ASP A 164 3.52 -18.24 5.52
C ASP A 164 4.39 -17.33 6.41
N TYR A 165 4.21 -16.00 6.36
CA TYR A 165 5.06 -15.02 7.06
C TYR A 165 5.11 -15.24 8.57
N LYS A 166 4.03 -15.75 9.16
CA LYS A 166 3.94 -16.07 10.59
C LYS A 166 5.03 -17.04 11.07
N LYS A 167 5.56 -17.89 10.17
CA LYS A 167 6.66 -18.82 10.48
C LYS A 167 8.03 -18.13 10.50
N ILE A 168 8.15 -16.95 9.87
CA ILE A 168 9.41 -16.18 9.75
C ILE A 168 9.49 -15.10 10.81
N VAL A 169 8.37 -14.47 11.16
CA VAL A 169 8.29 -13.46 12.23
C VAL A 169 8.96 -13.95 13.53
N SER A 170 8.92 -15.25 13.81
CA SER A 170 9.55 -15.85 15.00
C SER A 170 11.09 -15.84 14.99
N LYS A 171 11.74 -15.60 13.85
CA LYS A 171 13.20 -15.57 13.73
C LYS A 171 13.80 -14.20 14.05
N GLY A 172 12.98 -13.13 14.06
CA GLY A 172 13.45 -11.76 14.19
C GLY A 172 14.33 -11.29 13.02
N PHE A 173 14.92 -10.12 13.16
CA PHE A 173 15.82 -9.53 12.16
C PHE A 173 17.29 -9.66 12.53
N CYS A 174 18.15 -9.73 11.52
CA CYS A 174 19.59 -9.54 11.69
C CYS A 174 19.92 -8.05 11.74
N TYR A 175 20.90 -7.68 12.56
CA TYR A 175 21.37 -6.30 12.70
C TYR A 175 22.82 -6.17 12.23
N GLN A 176 23.15 -5.04 11.60
CA GLN A 176 24.50 -4.72 11.17
C GLN A 176 24.74 -3.20 11.20
N HIS A 177 25.95 -2.78 11.59
CA HIS A 177 26.38 -1.39 11.44
C HIS A 177 26.39 -0.96 9.97
N SER A 178 25.90 0.25 9.69
CA SER A 178 25.90 0.86 8.37
C SER A 178 26.10 2.36 8.46
N ASP A 179 27.06 2.89 7.69
CA ASP A 179 27.31 4.33 7.61
C ASP A 179 26.28 5.07 6.72
N ASN A 180 25.55 4.33 5.87
CA ASN A 180 24.56 4.89 4.96
C ASN A 180 23.36 3.94 4.80
N PRO A 181 22.53 3.76 5.85
CA PRO A 181 21.37 2.90 5.77
C PRO A 181 20.25 3.53 4.93
N PHE A 182 19.36 2.69 4.41
CA PHE A 182 18.11 3.14 3.81
C PHE A 182 17.12 3.48 4.93
N HIS A 183 16.80 4.77 5.09
CA HIS A 183 15.89 5.24 6.12
C HIS A 183 14.44 4.98 5.73
N LEU A 184 13.72 4.23 6.57
CA LEU A 184 12.27 4.09 6.50
C LEU A 184 11.64 5.05 7.51
N LEU A 185 11.15 6.20 7.02
CA LEU A 185 10.47 7.19 7.85
C LEU A 185 8.95 7.06 7.74
N THR A 186 8.46 6.79 6.53
CA THR A 186 7.03 6.71 6.20
C THR A 186 6.70 5.50 5.33
N GLU A 187 5.41 5.21 5.15
CA GLU A 187 4.93 4.18 4.23
C GLU A 187 5.38 4.41 2.77
N ILE A 188 5.58 5.66 2.36
CA ILE A 188 6.13 6.00 1.05
C ILE A 188 7.57 5.46 0.90
N ASP A 189 8.38 5.54 1.95
CA ASP A 189 9.74 4.99 1.93
C ASP A 189 9.72 3.46 1.89
N TYR A 190 8.75 2.83 2.54
CA TYR A 190 8.52 1.39 2.43
C TYR A 190 8.19 0.97 0.99
N ILE A 191 7.32 1.72 0.30
CA ILE A 191 7.02 1.48 -1.12
C ILE A 191 8.27 1.58 -1.98
N ARG A 192 9.11 2.59 -1.75
CA ARG A 192 10.40 2.73 -2.44
C ARG A 192 11.31 1.53 -2.21
N LEU A 193 11.35 1.00 -0.99
CA LEU A 193 12.08 -0.23 -0.68
C LEU A 193 11.53 -1.43 -1.47
N VAL A 194 10.20 -1.60 -1.54
CA VAL A 194 9.57 -2.67 -2.34
C VAL A 194 9.99 -2.56 -3.82
N GLN A 195 9.88 -1.36 -4.40
CA GLN A 195 10.30 -1.11 -5.80
C GLN A 195 11.80 -1.36 -6.02
N LEU A 196 12.64 -1.01 -5.04
CA LEU A 196 14.07 -1.27 -5.07
C LEU A 196 14.36 -2.77 -5.09
N CYS A 197 13.67 -3.54 -4.25
CA CYS A 197 13.79 -4.99 -4.19
C CYS A 197 13.33 -5.70 -5.48
N GLU A 198 12.36 -5.13 -6.21
CA GLU A 198 11.95 -5.67 -7.51
C GLU A 198 12.99 -5.43 -8.62
N THR A 199 13.82 -4.39 -8.49
CA THR A 199 14.72 -3.92 -9.56
C THR A 199 16.19 -4.23 -9.33
N LYS A 200 16.65 -4.26 -8.07
CA LYS A 200 18.05 -4.46 -7.70
C LYS A 200 18.30 -5.88 -7.18
N ARG A 201 19.52 -6.38 -7.42
CA ARG A 201 19.98 -7.67 -6.86
C ARG A 201 20.39 -7.57 -5.40
N GLU A 202 20.88 -6.41 -4.98
CA GLU A 202 21.40 -6.14 -3.64
C GLU A 202 20.44 -5.24 -2.88
N ILE A 203 20.12 -5.65 -1.66
CA ILE A 203 19.15 -5.00 -0.78
C ILE A 203 19.95 -4.19 0.25
N PRO A 204 19.63 -2.91 0.45
CA PRO A 204 20.36 -2.07 1.41
C PRO A 204 20.09 -2.53 2.85
N ILE A 205 20.97 -2.14 3.76
CA ILE A 205 20.70 -2.21 5.20
C ILE A 205 19.63 -1.15 5.52
N ILE A 206 18.62 -1.51 6.29
CA ILE A 206 17.42 -0.71 6.51
C ILE A 206 17.42 -0.14 7.93
N ARG A 207 17.17 1.16 8.10
CA ARG A 207 16.97 1.78 9.41
C ARG A 207 15.48 2.09 9.61
N ILE A 208 14.91 1.59 10.71
CA ILE A 208 13.49 1.76 11.07
C ILE A 208 13.26 2.57 12.34
N ALA A 209 14.32 2.99 13.03
CA ALA A 209 14.24 3.69 14.32
C ALA A 209 13.45 5.01 14.26
N ASP A 210 13.46 5.65 13.08
CA ASP A 210 12.86 6.96 12.84
C ASP A 210 11.49 6.85 12.12
N TYR A 211 10.90 5.64 12.06
CA TYR A 211 9.60 5.42 11.42
C TYR A 211 8.47 6.07 12.22
N THR A 212 7.65 6.88 11.57
CA THR A 212 6.65 7.73 12.25
C THR A 212 5.28 7.10 12.41
N GLU A 213 5.02 5.96 11.78
CA GLU A 213 3.72 5.29 11.77
C GLU A 213 3.76 3.99 12.61
N ASP A 214 2.92 3.00 12.30
CA ASP A 214 2.86 1.74 13.04
C ASP A 214 4.10 0.85 12.78
N ILE A 215 5.03 0.85 13.73
CA ILE A 215 6.28 0.08 13.67
C ILE A 215 6.07 -1.44 13.67
N GLU A 216 5.05 -1.95 14.36
CA GLU A 216 4.79 -3.38 14.43
C GLU A 216 4.19 -3.88 13.12
N LYS A 217 3.31 -3.07 12.52
CA LYS A 217 2.84 -3.28 11.16
C LYS A 217 3.99 -3.26 10.16
N LEU A 218 4.92 -2.30 10.28
CA LEU A 218 6.10 -2.24 9.42
C LEU A 218 6.95 -3.52 9.53
N LYS A 219 7.32 -3.94 10.74
CA LYS A 219 8.10 -5.16 10.97
C LYS A 219 7.43 -6.39 10.37
N MET A 220 6.12 -6.52 10.56
CA MET A 220 5.35 -7.60 9.94
C MET A 220 5.48 -7.60 8.41
N HIS A 221 5.35 -6.43 7.78
CA HIS A 221 5.45 -6.31 6.32
C HIS A 221 6.88 -6.48 5.79
N LEU A 222 7.90 -6.10 6.56
CA LEU A 222 9.30 -6.42 6.24
C LEU A 222 9.53 -7.94 6.18
N HIS A 223 8.95 -8.72 7.10
CA HIS A 223 9.00 -10.19 7.02
C HIS A 223 8.20 -10.76 5.83
N ILE A 224 7.07 -10.14 5.48
CA ILE A 224 6.34 -10.50 4.26
C ILE A 224 7.20 -10.20 3.01
N LEU A 225 7.94 -9.09 3.02
CA LEU A 225 8.85 -8.73 1.95
C LEU A 225 10.02 -9.73 1.83
N GLU A 226 10.59 -10.20 2.94
CA GLU A 226 11.61 -11.27 2.96
C GLU A 226 11.13 -12.53 2.24
N LEU A 227 9.87 -12.93 2.48
CA LEU A 227 9.24 -14.04 1.77
C LEU A 227 9.08 -13.75 0.28
N ALA A 228 8.67 -12.54 -0.07
CA ALA A 228 8.43 -12.14 -1.44
C ALA A 228 9.71 -12.17 -2.27
N ILE A 229 10.82 -11.72 -1.70
CA ILE A 229 12.13 -11.64 -2.37
C ILE A 229 12.98 -12.91 -2.20
N GLY A 230 12.62 -13.78 -1.26
CA GLY A 230 13.37 -14.99 -0.93
C GLY A 230 14.73 -14.73 -0.29
N LYS A 231 14.91 -13.60 0.38
CA LYS A 231 16.15 -13.17 1.05
C LYS A 231 15.80 -12.51 2.38
N ASN A 232 16.69 -12.65 3.37
CA ASN A 232 16.55 -11.96 4.64
C ASN A 232 16.94 -10.48 4.47
N LEU A 233 16.21 -9.60 5.14
CA LEU A 233 16.52 -8.19 5.27
C LEU A 233 17.47 -7.99 6.46
N ILE A 234 18.33 -6.98 6.37
CA ILE A 234 19.26 -6.61 7.43
C ILE A 234 18.87 -5.23 7.94
N LEU A 235 18.67 -5.11 9.24
CA LEU A 235 18.38 -3.84 9.90
C LEU A 235 19.66 -3.18 10.38
N ALA A 236 19.68 -1.85 10.37
CA ALA A 236 20.76 -1.06 10.94
C ALA A 236 20.71 -1.18 12.46
N GLU A 237 21.89 -1.33 13.08
CA GLU A 237 22.00 -1.17 14.53
C GLU A 237 21.55 0.24 14.95
N GLU A 238 20.77 0.31 16.02
CA GLU A 238 20.48 1.59 16.67
C GLU A 238 21.79 2.08 17.27
N GLN A 239 22.39 3.10 16.66
CA GLN A 239 23.42 3.86 17.35
C GLN A 239 22.75 4.47 18.58
N GLU A 240 23.24 4.15 19.77
CA GLU A 240 23.01 4.99 20.94
C GLU A 240 23.53 6.37 20.57
N THR A 241 22.63 7.25 20.10
CA THR A 241 22.91 8.66 20.15
C THR A 241 23.00 8.97 21.63
N SER A 242 24.23 8.94 22.17
CA SER A 242 24.54 9.67 23.40
C SER A 242 23.83 11.02 23.22
N PRO A 243 22.93 11.43 24.14
CA PRO A 243 22.22 12.67 23.95
C PRO A 243 23.27 13.77 23.96
N HIS A 244 23.72 14.18 22.77
CA HIS A 244 24.40 15.44 22.58
C HIS A 244 23.32 16.48 22.75
N PHE A 245 23.00 16.75 24.02
CA PHE A 245 22.43 18.00 24.46
C PHE A 245 23.38 19.08 23.92
N PHE A 246 23.01 19.66 22.79
CA PHE A 246 23.51 20.97 22.43
C PHE A 246 22.99 21.92 23.52
N HIS A 247 23.81 22.14 24.55
CA HIS A 247 23.64 23.27 25.44
C HIS A 247 23.70 24.53 24.57
N ARG A 248 22.54 25.04 24.14
CA ARG A 248 22.45 26.43 23.72
C ARG A 248 22.57 27.25 24.99
N ASP A 249 23.65 28.01 25.10
CA ASP A 249 23.92 28.91 26.23
C ASP A 249 22.73 29.83 26.53
N ASP A 250 21.93 30.14 25.51
CA ASP A 250 20.69 30.92 25.61
C ASP A 250 19.67 30.34 26.61
N TYR A 251 19.50 29.02 26.68
CA TYR A 251 18.56 28.41 27.63
C TYR A 251 19.08 28.45 29.07
N THR A 252 20.39 28.30 29.26
CA THR A 252 21.04 28.43 30.57
C THR A 252 20.95 29.86 31.09
N ASN A 253 21.04 30.84 30.18
CA ASN A 253 20.89 32.26 30.52
C ASN A 253 19.45 32.58 30.97
N ILE A 254 18.43 32.09 30.25
CA ILE A 254 17.02 32.29 30.64
C ILE A 254 16.71 31.62 31.99
N LEU A 255 17.18 30.38 32.20
CA LEU A 255 17.02 29.64 33.44
C LEU A 255 17.62 30.35 34.66
N ASN A 256 18.80 30.95 34.49
CA ASN A 256 19.51 31.62 35.56
C ASN A 256 18.91 33.01 35.85
N GLU A 257 18.45 33.72 34.80
CA GLU A 257 17.87 35.05 34.91
C GLU A 257 16.49 35.04 35.58
N TYR A 258 15.63 34.07 35.24
CA TYR A 258 14.25 34.05 35.73
C TYR A 258 14.02 33.08 36.90
N TRP A 259 14.78 31.98 36.98
CA TRP A 259 14.54 30.93 37.98
C TRP A 259 15.76 30.59 38.85
N GLY A 260 16.92 31.23 38.65
CA GLY A 260 18.11 31.07 39.50
C GLY A 260 18.80 29.70 39.43
N HIS A 261 18.48 28.86 38.45
CA HIS A 261 19.06 27.52 38.29
C HIS A 261 20.08 27.48 37.15
N LYS A 262 21.19 26.75 37.37
CA LYS A 262 22.25 26.55 36.36
C LYS A 262 22.03 25.32 35.47
N SER A 263 21.07 24.46 35.82
CA SER A 263 20.69 23.29 35.03
C SER A 263 19.30 22.79 35.47
N PHE A 264 18.63 22.02 34.61
CA PHE A 264 17.34 21.39 34.91
C PHE A 264 17.43 20.14 35.81
N ARG A 265 18.63 19.70 36.21
CA ARG A 265 18.82 18.57 37.14
C ARG A 265 19.82 18.96 38.23
N GLY A 266 19.28 19.41 39.35
CA GLY A 266 19.88 19.30 40.67
C GLY A 266 18.79 18.85 41.63
N GLU A 267 19.11 17.88 42.50
CA GLU A 267 18.29 17.36 43.60
C GLU A 267 17.35 16.19 43.28
N LEU A 268 17.94 14.99 43.22
CA LEU A 268 17.45 13.86 44.01
C LEU A 268 18.65 13.15 44.63
N SER A 269 19.15 13.72 45.72
CA SER A 269 20.00 13.02 46.69
C SER A 269 19.60 13.50 48.08
N SER A 270 18.76 12.69 48.72
CA SER A 270 18.59 12.63 50.18
C SER A 270 18.57 11.17 50.56
#